data_AF-A0A087B3W8-F1
#
_entry.id   AF-A0A087B3W8-F1
#
_cell.length_a   1.000
_cell.length_b   1.000
_cell.length_c   1.000
_cell.angle_alpha   90.00
_cell.angle_beta   90.00
_cell.angle_gamma   90.00
#
_symmetry.space_group_name_H-M   'P 1'
#
loop_
_entity.id
_entity.type
_entity.pdbx_description
1 polymer ?
#
loop_
_entity_poly.entity_id
_entity_poly.type
_entity_poly.pdbx_seq_one_letter_code
_entity_poly.pdbx_strand_id
1 'polypeptide(L)'
;MEYEASKWAHVDEAQLQPGKQGLWVPRFNLIILDEHLSPVQRRCVLAHEISHAKHRDMGCRCDRWTERRADMEASALLIDPLEYAFAESVWGRTCMGSRWSWV
;
A
#
# COMPACT_ATOMS: atom_id res chain seq x y z
N MET A 1 -10.48 5.18 -0.60
CA MET A 1 -9.60 4.18 -1.25
C MET A 1 -10.07 3.82 -2.64
N GLU A 2 -11.27 3.27 -2.84
CA GLU A 2 -11.75 2.91 -4.20
C GLU A 2 -11.80 4.11 -5.16
N TYR A 3 -12.21 5.28 -4.69
CA TYR A 3 -12.14 6.53 -5.47
C TYR A 3 -10.70 6.92 -5.88
N GLU A 4 -9.71 6.64 -5.04
CA GLU A 4 -8.31 6.90 -5.40
C GLU A 4 -7.82 5.89 -6.42
N ALA A 5 -8.23 4.63 -6.30
CA ALA A 5 -7.91 3.58 -7.26
C ALA A 5 -8.48 3.88 -8.65
N SER A 6 -9.73 4.36 -8.73
CA SER A 6 -10.42 4.59 -10.01
C SER A 6 -9.78 5.66 -10.89
N LYS A 7 -8.90 6.50 -10.34
CA LYS A 7 -8.08 7.46 -11.11
C LYS A 7 -7.02 6.77 -11.96
N TRP A 8 -6.60 5.56 -11.57
CA TRP A 8 -5.45 4.87 -12.15
C TRP A 8 -5.83 3.53 -12.76
N ALA A 9 -6.74 2.78 -12.14
CA ALA A 9 -7.04 1.40 -12.49
C ALA A 9 -8.48 0.99 -12.12
N HIS A 10 -9.00 -0.02 -12.81
CA HIS A 10 -10.12 -0.80 -12.28
C HIS A 10 -9.63 -1.70 -11.14
N VAL A 11 -10.51 -2.00 -10.19
CA VAL A 11 -10.23 -2.90 -9.06
C VAL A 11 -11.18 -4.07 -9.15
N ASP A 12 -10.64 -5.27 -9.02
CA ASP A 12 -11.40 -6.51 -8.96
C ASP A 12 -10.80 -7.46 -7.91
N GLU A 13 -11.51 -8.53 -7.60
CA GLU A 13 -11.12 -9.52 -6.61
C GLU A 13 -11.15 -10.93 -7.20
N ALA A 14 -10.17 -11.73 -6.81
CA ALA A 14 -10.13 -13.14 -7.15
C ALA A 14 -9.30 -13.91 -6.12
N GLN A 15 -9.50 -15.22 -6.05
CA GLN A 15 -8.58 -16.10 -5.34
C GLN A 15 -7.20 -16.09 -6.04
N LEU A 16 -6.17 -15.60 -5.34
CA LEU A 16 -4.80 -15.55 -5.88
C LEU A 16 -3.98 -16.79 -5.49
N GLN A 17 -2.83 -16.95 -6.14
CA GLN A 17 -1.87 -17.99 -5.78
C GLN A 17 -1.37 -17.77 -4.35
N PRO A 18 -1.08 -18.85 -3.58
CA PRO A 18 -0.55 -18.73 -2.23
C PRO A 18 0.65 -17.78 -2.14
N GLY A 19 0.62 -16.87 -1.17
CA GLY A 19 1.68 -15.87 -0.97
C GLY A 19 1.53 -14.59 -1.81
N LYS A 20 0.47 -14.46 -2.62
CA LYS A 20 0.08 -13.20 -3.25
C LYS A 20 -1.13 -12.60 -2.55
N GLN A 21 -1.08 -11.29 -2.33
CA GLN A 21 -2.18 -10.53 -1.72
C GLN A 21 -2.82 -9.57 -2.72
N GLY A 22 -2.07 -9.10 -3.71
CA GLY A 22 -2.57 -8.29 -4.81
C GLY A 22 -1.58 -8.28 -5.97
N LEU A 23 -2.03 -7.75 -7.10
CA LEU A 23 -1.19 -7.42 -8.23
C LEU A 23 -1.80 -6.34 -9.12
N TRP A 24 -0.95 -5.41 -9.55
CA TRP A 24 -1.18 -4.53 -10.68
C TRP A 24 -0.91 -5.25 -12.00
N VAL A 25 -1.87 -5.19 -12.93
CA VAL A 25 -1.79 -5.79 -14.27
C VAL A 25 -1.85 -4.69 -15.34
N PRO A 26 -0.69 -4.17 -15.80
CA PRO A 26 -0.63 -3.00 -16.69
C PRO A 26 -1.40 -3.18 -18.00
N ARG A 27 -1.39 -4.40 -18.55
CA ARG A 27 -2.04 -4.71 -19.83
C ARG A 27 -3.55 -4.46 -19.82
N PHE A 28 -4.19 -4.61 -18.66
CA PHE A 28 -5.65 -4.49 -18.52
C PHE A 28 -6.06 -3.26 -17.70
N ASN A 29 -5.10 -2.44 -17.27
CA ASN A 29 -5.35 -1.33 -16.36
C ASN A 29 -6.13 -1.78 -15.09
N LEU A 30 -5.73 -2.93 -14.54
CA LEU A 30 -6.48 -3.66 -13.51
C LEU A 30 -5.60 -3.93 -12.28
N ILE A 31 -6.11 -3.62 -11.10
CA ILE A 31 -5.62 -4.10 -9.81
C ILE A 31 -6.49 -5.29 -9.40
N ILE A 32 -5.87 -6.43 -9.11
CA ILE A 32 -6.55 -7.60 -8.56
C ILE A 32 -6.12 -7.76 -7.11
N LEU A 33 -7.08 -7.81 -6.18
CA LEU A 33 -6.84 -8.13 -4.78
C LEU A 33 -7.23 -9.58 -4.49
N ASP A 34 -6.55 -10.21 -3.54
CA ASP A 34 -6.99 -11.50 -3.03
C ASP A 34 -8.31 -11.36 -2.26
N GLU A 35 -9.28 -12.23 -2.57
CA GLU A 35 -10.63 -12.17 -1.99
C GLU A 35 -10.68 -12.51 -0.49
N HIS A 36 -9.60 -13.07 0.08
CA HIS A 36 -9.55 -13.45 1.50
C HIS A 36 -8.82 -12.43 2.39
N LEU A 37 -8.48 -11.24 1.87
CA LEU A 37 -7.84 -10.20 2.67
C LEU A 37 -8.78 -9.67 3.77
N SER A 38 -8.23 -9.49 4.98
CA SER A 38 -8.93 -8.71 6.01
C SER A 38 -9.13 -7.26 5.55
N PRO A 39 -10.10 -6.52 6.13
CA PRO A 39 -10.34 -5.12 5.74
C PRO A 39 -9.11 -4.21 5.84
N VAL A 40 -8.20 -4.47 6.78
CA VAL A 40 -6.95 -3.71 6.94
C VAL A 40 -5.97 -4.09 5.83
N GLN A 41 -5.74 -5.39 5.62
CA GLN A 41 -4.84 -5.88 4.55
C GLN A 41 -5.31 -5.38 3.18
N ARG A 42 -6.62 -5.45 2.90
CA ARG A 42 -7.20 -4.94 1.66
C ARG A 42 -6.83 -3.48 1.40
N ARG A 43 -6.94 -2.60 2.42
CA ARG A 43 -6.56 -1.19 2.27
C ARG A 43 -5.06 -1.01 2.01
N CYS A 44 -4.21 -1.73 2.75
CA CYS A 44 -2.76 -1.68 2.57
C CYS A 44 -2.33 -2.13 1.18
N VAL A 45 -2.80 -3.30 0.75
CA VAL A 45 -2.49 -3.87 -0.56
C VAL A 45 -3.03 -2.98 -1.67
N LEU A 46 -4.28 -2.51 -1.58
CA LEU A 46 -4.82 -1.59 -2.58
C LEU A 46 -4.01 -0.30 -2.68
N ALA A 47 -3.60 0.29 -1.55
CA ALA A 47 -2.76 1.49 -1.56
C ALA A 47 -1.39 1.24 -2.22
N HIS A 48 -0.80 0.09 -1.97
CA HIS A 48 0.45 -0.36 -2.59
C HIS A 48 0.28 -0.49 -4.12
N GLU A 49 -0.75 -1.23 -4.57
CA GLU A 49 -1.01 -1.43 -6.00
C GLU A 49 -1.42 -0.14 -6.74
N ILE A 50 -2.06 0.81 -6.06
CA ILE A 50 -2.33 2.16 -6.61
C ILE A 50 -1.02 2.85 -6.99
N SER A 51 0.02 2.73 -6.17
CA SER A 51 1.33 3.31 -6.48
C SER A 51 1.92 2.69 -7.75
N HIS A 52 1.81 1.37 -7.90
CA HIS A 52 2.23 0.70 -9.14
C HIS A 52 1.45 1.16 -10.37
N ALA A 53 0.12 1.28 -10.26
CA ALA A 53 -0.73 1.77 -11.34
C ALA A 53 -0.41 3.22 -11.72
N LYS A 54 -0.26 4.10 -10.73
CA LYS A 54 0.07 5.53 -10.89
C LYS A 54 1.39 5.73 -11.64
N HIS A 55 2.40 4.94 -11.33
CA HIS A 55 3.71 5.02 -11.98
C HIS A 55 3.85 4.13 -13.21
N ARG A 56 2.81 3.37 -13.55
CA ARG A 56 2.78 2.41 -14.68
C ARG A 56 3.94 1.42 -14.62
N ASP A 57 4.20 0.89 -13.43
CA ASP A 57 5.28 -0.06 -13.23
C ASP A 57 5.08 -1.34 -14.06
N MET A 58 6.19 -2.00 -14.38
CA MET A 58 6.23 -3.23 -15.17
C MET A 58 5.82 -4.46 -14.34
N GLY A 59 4.59 -4.45 -13.80
CA GLY A 59 3.94 -5.58 -13.11
C GLY A 59 4.87 -6.46 -12.25
N CYS A 60 4.76 -7.79 -12.35
CA CYS A 60 5.59 -8.77 -11.61
C CYS A 60 7.13 -8.68 -11.79
N ARG A 61 7.68 -7.63 -12.42
CA ARG A 61 9.11 -7.37 -12.59
C ARG A 61 9.51 -6.00 -12.04
N CYS A 62 9.06 -5.69 -10.83
CA CYS A 62 9.50 -4.51 -10.09
C CYS A 62 10.83 -4.79 -9.37
N ASP A 63 11.72 -3.79 -9.33
CA ASP A 63 12.92 -3.86 -8.50
C ASP A 63 12.61 -3.40 -7.05
N ARG A 64 13.58 -3.58 -6.15
CA ARG A 64 13.42 -3.23 -4.73
C ARG A 64 13.10 -1.75 -4.47
N TRP A 65 13.47 -0.86 -5.39
CA TRP A 65 13.25 0.57 -5.24
C TRP A 65 11.82 0.94 -5.62
N THR A 66 11.29 0.29 -6.65
CA THR A 66 9.88 0.37 -7.04
C THR A 66 8.97 -0.09 -5.91
N GLU A 67 9.24 -1.27 -5.33
CA GLU A 67 8.50 -1.80 -4.18
C GLU A 67 8.58 -0.86 -2.97
N ARG A 68 9.78 -0.35 -2.66
CA ARG A 68 9.96 0.62 -1.57
C ARG A 68 9.19 1.92 -1.80
N ARG A 69 9.13 2.42 -3.03
CA ARG A 69 8.30 3.58 -3.37
C ARG A 69 6.82 3.25 -3.19
N ALA A 70 6.38 2.07 -3.60
CA ALA A 70 5.01 1.63 -3.42
C ALA A 70 4.61 1.61 -1.94
N ASP A 71 5.47 1.07 -1.07
CA ASP A 71 5.26 1.07 0.38
C ASP A 71 5.21 2.49 0.98
N MET A 72 6.13 3.37 0.58
CA MET A 72 6.14 4.76 1.05
C MET A 72 4.89 5.52 0.63
N GLU A 73 4.48 5.41 -0.64
CA GLU A 73 3.25 6.07 -1.11
C GLU A 73 2.00 5.46 -0.50
N ALA A 74 1.96 4.14 -0.27
CA ALA A 74 0.86 3.48 0.41
C ALA A 74 0.70 3.99 1.84
N SER A 75 1.80 4.11 2.59
CA SER A 75 1.76 4.66 3.94
C SER A 75 1.24 6.10 3.97
N ALA A 76 1.74 6.96 3.07
CA ALA A 76 1.31 8.36 2.97
C ALA A 76 -0.15 8.51 2.52
N LEU A 77 -0.69 7.52 1.80
CA LEU A 77 -2.10 7.51 1.40
C LEU A 77 -3.03 7.10 2.55
N LEU A 78 -2.55 6.24 3.47
CA LEU A 78 -3.38 5.64 4.52
C LEU A 78 -3.28 6.35 5.87
N ILE A 79 -2.16 7.03 6.12
CA ILE A 79 -1.83 7.58 7.43
C ILE A 79 -1.49 9.06 7.25
N ASP A 80 -2.23 9.93 7.91
CA ASP A 80 -1.85 11.34 8.02
C ASP A 80 -0.63 11.46 8.95
N PRO A 81 0.50 12.03 8.48
CA PRO A 81 1.71 12.14 9.31
C PRO A 81 1.55 13.01 10.56
N LEU A 82 0.69 14.04 10.52
CA LEU A 82 0.43 14.91 11.67
C LEU A 82 -0.47 14.20 12.69
N GLU A 83 -1.50 13.49 12.24
CA GLU A 83 -2.33 12.68 13.14
C GLU A 83 -1.51 11.57 13.79
N TYR A 84 -0.61 10.93 13.03
CA TYR A 84 0.29 9.92 13.57
C TYR A 84 1.26 10.50 14.60
N ALA A 85 1.92 11.63 14.28
CA ALA A 85 2.82 12.30 15.22
C ALA A 85 2.10 12.78 16.49
N PHE A 86 0.87 13.27 16.34
CA PHE A 86 0.03 13.63 17.48
C PHE A 86 -0.30 12.39 18.33
N ALA A 87 -0.68 11.27 17.72
CA ALA A 87 -0.94 10.02 18.42
C ALA A 87 0.30 9.53 19.19
N GLU A 88 1.50 9.59 18.59
CA GLU A 88 2.76 9.28 19.29
C GLU A 88 3.02 10.20 20.48
N SER A 89 2.61 11.48 20.40
CA SER A 89 2.79 12.44 21.49
C SER A 89 1.84 12.20 22.67
N VAL A 90 0.60 11.74 22.40
CA VAL A 90 -0.44 11.52 23.42
C VAL A 90 -0.24 10.19 24.13
N TRP A 91 0.06 9.12 23.38
CA TRP A 91 0.13 7.75 23.91
C TRP A 91 1.56 7.27 24.16
N GLY A 92 2.54 8.10 23.83
CA GLY A 92 3.94 7.71 23.78
C GLY A 92 4.24 6.82 22.57
N ARG A 93 5.52 6.73 22.20
CA ARG A 93 5.93 5.70 21.25
C ARG A 93 5.88 4.36 21.96
N THR A 94 5.21 3.37 21.39
CA THR A 94 5.25 1.98 21.88
C THR A 94 6.61 1.35 21.53
N CYS A 95 7.70 1.90 22.04
CA CYS A 95 9.02 1.35 21.88
C CYS A 95 9.26 0.33 23.00
N MET A 96 9.08 -0.96 22.72
CA MET A 96 10.15 -1.86 23.16
C MET A 96 11.38 -1.50 22.32
N GLY A 97 12.30 -0.71 22.90
CA GLY A 97 13.64 -0.47 22.34
C GLY A 97 13.84 0.89 21.68
N SER A 98 14.08 1.91 22.52
CA SER A 98 15.10 2.95 22.38
C SER A 98 15.41 3.55 20.98
N ARG A 99 14.95 4.80 20.84
CA ARG A 99 15.64 5.97 20.24
C ARG A 99 15.93 5.95 18.73
N TRP A 100 15.01 6.53 17.96
CA TRP A 100 15.35 7.24 16.72
C TRP A 100 15.23 8.74 16.98
N SER A 101 16.38 9.42 17.04
CA SER A 101 16.46 10.88 17.03
C SER A 101 16.55 11.28 15.56
N TRP A 102 15.52 11.96 15.03
CA TRP A 102 15.64 12.65 13.75
C TRP A 102 16.19 14.05 14.03
N VAL A 103 17.52 14.16 13.98
CA VAL A 103 18.28 15.37 13.65
C VAL A 103 19.52 14.93 12.89
#